data_AF-R9L8Z9-F1
#
_entry.id   AF-R9L8Z9-F1
#
_cell.length_a   1.000
_cell.length_b   1.000
_cell.length_c   1.000
_cell.angle_alpha   90.00
_cell.angle_beta   90.00
_cell.angle_gamma   90.00
#
_symmetry.space_group_name_H-M   'P 1'
#
loop_
_entity.id
_entity.type
_entity.pdbx_description
1 polymer ?
#
loop_
_entity_poly.entity_id
_entity_poly.type
_entity_poly.pdbx_seq_one_letter_code
_entity_poly.pdbx_strand_id
1 'polypeptide(L)' 'MAQTTLSARMDEEVKRQFDAFCASVGLNASVAVNLFVKAVLRERRIPFEISSDPFDTEEE' A
#
# COMPACT_ATOMS: atom_id res chain seq x y z
N MET A 1 -20.54 8.63 10.82
CA MET A 1 -19.65 8.82 9.65
C MET A 1 -19.99 7.72 8.65
N ALA A 2 -20.32 8.07 7.41
CA ALA A 2 -20.59 7.06 6.38
C ALA A 2 -19.29 6.30 6.08
N GLN A 3 -19.34 4.97 6.15
CA GLN A 3 -18.23 4.11 5.72
C GLN A 3 -18.55 3.60 4.32
N THR A 4 -17.53 3.59 3.46
CA THR A 4 -17.61 3.04 2.12
C THR A 4 -16.53 1.98 1.98
N THR A 5 -16.88 0.84 1.39
CA THR A 5 -15.96 -0.28 1.22
C THR A 5 -15.13 -0.10 -0.06
N LEU A 6 -13.82 -0.25 0.05
CA LEU A 6 -12.90 -0.36 -1.08
C LEU A 6 -12.50 -1.84 -1.23
N SER A 7 -12.83 -2.43 -2.38
CA SER A 7 -12.44 -3.81 -2.72
C SER A 7 -11.36 -3.79 -3.79
N ALA A 8 -10.19 -4.36 -3.50
CA ALA A 8 -9.08 -4.50 -4.43
C ALA A 8 -8.66 -5.98 -4.52
N ARG A 9 -8.38 -6.46 -5.73
CA ARG A 9 -7.79 -7.79 -5.95
C ARG A 9 -6.28 -7.68 -5.85
N MET A 10 -5.67 -8.64 -5.17
CA MET A 10 -4.25 -8.72 -4.89
C MET A 10 -3.83 -10.17 -4.84
N ASP A 11 -2.57 -10.45 -5.13
CA ASP A 11 -1.98 -11.77 -4.98
C ASP A 11 -1.99 -12.20 -3.50
N GLU A 12 -2.16 -13.50 -3.25
CA GLU A 12 -2.27 -14.05 -1.91
C GLU A 12 -0.97 -13.89 -1.11
N GLU A 13 0.18 -14.13 -1.72
CA GLU A 13 1.46 -14.03 -1.06
C GLU A 13 1.80 -12.56 -0.77
N VAL A 14 1.52 -11.65 -1.71
CA VAL A 14 1.67 -10.20 -1.50
C VAL A 14 0.81 -9.72 -0.33
N LYS A 15 -0.45 -10.17 -0.25
CA LYS A 15 -1.34 -9.82 0.87
C LYS A 15 -0.80 -10.34 2.20
N ARG A 16 -0.31 -11.58 2.23
CA ARG A 16 0.26 -12.18 3.43
C ARG A 16 1.49 -11.40 3.93
N GLN A 17 2.38 -11.01 3.02
CA GLN A 17 3.54 -10.19 3.36
C GLN A 17 3.14 -8.80 3.88
N PHE A 18 2.16 -8.16 3.22
CA PHE A 18 1.64 -6.87 3.64
C PHE A 18 1.00 -6.93 5.04
N ASP A 19 0.24 -7.98 5.34
CA ASP A 19 -0.36 -8.18 6.66
C ASP A 19 0.70 -8.38 7.76
N ALA A 20 1.73 -9.19 7.47
CA ALA A 20 2.83 -9.42 8.40
C ALA A 20 3.60 -8.12 8.68
N PHE A 21 3.87 -7.33 7.63
CA PHE A 21 4.47 -6.01 7.78
C PHE A 21 3.61 -5.09 8.63
N CYS A 22 2.31 -4.96 8.32
CA CYS A 22 1.38 -4.14 9.08
C CYS A 22 1.37 -4.53 10.57
N ALA A 23 1.30 -5.83 10.87
CA ALA A 23 1.33 -6.34 12.24
C ALA A 23 2.64 -5.97 12.97
N SER A 24 3.78 -6.03 12.28
CA SER A 24 5.09 -5.67 12.86
C SER A 24 5.19 -4.19 13.26
N VAL A 25 4.50 -3.31 12.54
CA VAL A 25 4.46 -1.86 12.83
C VAL A 25 3.27 -1.45 13.71
N GLY A 26 2.47 -2.41 14.19
CA GLY A 26 1.31 -2.16 15.06
C GLY A 26 0.08 -1.61 14.33
N LEU A 27 -0.03 -1.84 13.02
CA LEU A 27 -1.15 -1.41 12.18
C LEU A 27 -1.88 -2.61 11.59
N ASN A 28 -3.11 -2.41 11.14
CA ASN A 28 -3.79 -3.38 10.27
C ASN A 28 -3.79 -2.89 8.82
N ALA A 29 -3.98 -3.81 7.88
CA ALA A 29 -4.00 -3.51 6.44
C ALA A 29 -4.99 -2.40 6.07
N SER A 30 -6.17 -2.37 6.72
CA SER A 30 -7.18 -1.34 6.47
C SER A 30 -6.69 0.05 6.88
N VAL A 31 -6.02 0.18 8.03
CA VAL A 31 -5.42 1.45 8.48
C VAL A 31 -4.32 1.88 7.52
N ALA A 32 -3.44 0.96 7.10
CA ALA A 32 -2.38 1.26 6.15
C ALA A 32 -2.92 1.76 4.79
N VAL A 33 -3.93 1.10 4.23
CA VAL A 33 -4.60 1.54 3.00
C VAL A 33 -5.27 2.91 3.17
N ASN A 34 -5.93 3.14 4.30
CA ASN A 34 -6.53 4.44 4.58
C ASN A 34 -5.48 5.56 4.71
N LEU A 35 -4.33 5.27 5.33
CA LEU A 35 -3.20 6.22 5.41
C LEU A 35 -2.65 6.53 4.03
N PHE A 36 -2.47 5.51 3.19
CA PHE A 36 -2.03 5.68 1.81
C PHE A 36 -2.97 6.61 1.03
N VAL A 37 -4.27 6.34 1.04
CA VAL A 37 -5.27 7.18 0.33
C VAL A 37 -5.24 8.62 0.85
N LYS A 38 -5.11 8.82 2.17
CA LYS A 38 -4.98 10.17 2.74
C LYS A 38 -3.70 10.89 2.30
N ALA A 39 -2.57 10.18 2.23
CA ALA A 39 -1.32 10.74 1.74
C ALA A 39 -1.43 11.15 0.26
N VAL A 40 -2.02 10.30 -0.58
CA VAL A 40 -2.28 10.61 -1.99
C VAL A 40 -3.12 11.88 -2.15
N LEU A 41 -4.21 11.98 -1.38
CA LEU A 41 -5.09 13.16 -1.43
C LEU A 41 -4.39 14.43 -0.92
N ARG A 42 -3.59 14.31 0.14
CA ARG A 42 -2.84 15.43 0.73
C ARG A 42 -1.78 15.97 -0.22
N GLU A 43 -1.07 15.09 -0.91
CA GLU A 43 0.08 15.44 -1.75
C GLU A 43 -0.29 15.59 -3.23
N ARG A 44 -1.52 15.25 -3.62
CA ARG A 44 -2.01 15.22 -5.01
C ARG A 44 -1.11 14.42 -5.96
N ARG A 45 -0.43 13.40 -5.42
CA ARG A 45 0.45 12.48 -6.14
C ARG A 45 0.49 11.16 -5.38
N ILE A 46 0.94 10.11 -6.04
CA ILE A 46 1.21 8.84 -5.37
C ILE A 46 2.47 9.01 -4.48
N PRO A 47 2.42 8.66 -3.18
CA PRO A 47 3.52 8.85 -2.23
C PRO A 47 4.64 7.79 -2.38
N PHE A 48 4.84 7.31 -3.59
CA PHE A 48 5.93 6.45 -4.00
C PHE A 48 6.22 6.71 -5.48
N GLU A 49 7.42 6.41 -5.91
CA GLU A 49 7.79 6.51 -7.32
C GLU A 49 7.15 5.38 -8.12
N ILE A 50 6.52 5.73 -9.24
CA ILE A 50 5.94 4.77 -10.16
C ILE A 50 6.97 4.54 -11.26
N SER A 51 7.85 3.56 -11.06
CA SER A 51 8.73 3.07 -12.11
C SER A 51 8.04 1.93 -12.87
N SER A 52 8.25 1.89 -14.19
CA SER A 52 7.80 0.80 -15.06
C SER A 52 8.87 -0.27 -15.26
N ASP A 53 9.94 -0.27 -14.45
CA ASP A 53 11.00 -1.24 -14.64
C ASP A 53 10.51 -2.67 -14.32
N PRO A 54 10.59 -3.61 -15.27
CA PRO A 54 10.03 -4.95 -15.08
C PRO A 54 10.75 -5.81 -14.02
N PHE A 55 11.98 -5.49 -13.61
CA PHE A 55 12.79 -6.36 -12.76
C PHE A 55 13.97 -5.56 -12.20
N ASP A 56 14.57 -6.08 -11.12
CA ASP A 56 15.96 -5.81 -10.71
C ASP A 56 16.78 -5.02 -11.73
N THR A 57 16.90 -3.71 -11.55
CA THR A 57 18.01 -2.97 -12.14
C THR A 57 18.87 -2.52 -10.99
N GLU A 58 19.84 -3.39 -10.72
CA GLU A 58 21.13 -3.16 -10.06
C GLU A 58 21.44 -1.69 -9.77
N GLU A 59 21.66 -1.35 -8.50
CA GLU A 59 22.52 -0.21 -8.14
C GLU A 59 23.56 -0.65 -7.09
N GLU A 60 24.80 -0.72 -7.61
CA GLU A 60 26.17 -0.68 -7.02
C GLU A 60 26.58 -1.59 -5.84
#